data_AF-A0A9W8U864-F1
#
_entry.id   AF-A0A9W8U864-F1
#
_cell.length_a   1.000
_cell.length_b   1.000
_cell.length_c   1.000
_cell.angle_alpha   90.00
_cell.angle_beta   90.00
_cell.angle_gamma   90.00
#
_symmetry.space_group_name_H-M   'P 1'
#
loop_
_entity.id
_entity.type
_entity.pdbx_description
1 polymer ?
#
loop_
_entity_poly.entity_id
_entity_poly.type
_entity_poly.pdbx_seq_one_letter_code
_entity_poly.pdbx_strand_id
1 'polypeptide(L)'
;MALSPQITNLVIILGMMQVSKRVPFDDPFVLNVVRAVYLASNVIIAALYFYTQLKINKKKDLTTLKYVEPAPMGSSEEGKLVTTTIHAYDNEQIRTAFRGQAMGMAMMAFMHLYMNYTNPLLIQSIIPLKSAFENNMVKIHIFGQPASGDLKRPFKQAAGFMSAMQGGPAQSDKKAVEAAERAGRGGAKEE
;
A
#
# COMPACT_ATOMS: atom_id res chain seq x y z
N MET A 1 -10.00 -9.50 20.27
CA MET A 1 -10.43 -8.60 19.18
C MET A 1 -9.22 -7.80 18.73
N ALA A 2 -8.71 -8.05 17.53
CA ALA A 2 -7.65 -7.21 16.97
C ALA A 2 -8.28 -5.87 16.54
N LEU A 3 -7.64 -4.74 16.89
CA LEU A 3 -8.06 -3.42 16.42
C LEU A 3 -7.96 -3.37 14.89
N SER A 4 -8.89 -2.69 14.22
CA SER A 4 -8.81 -2.55 12.78
C SER A 4 -7.51 -1.81 12.38
N PRO A 5 -6.95 -2.06 11.19
CA PRO A 5 -5.77 -1.35 10.71
C PRO A 5 -5.96 0.19 10.74
N GLN A 6 -7.18 0.66 10.48
CA GLN A 6 -7.53 2.08 10.55
C GLN A 6 -7.45 2.61 11.98
N ILE A 7 -8.00 1.89 12.97
CA ILE A 7 -7.95 2.30 14.38
C ILE A 7 -6.51 2.26 14.89
N THR A 8 -5.74 1.25 14.52
CA THR A 8 -4.32 1.13 14.90
C THR A 8 -3.51 2.31 14.35
N ASN A 9 -3.71 2.67 13.08
CA ASN A 9 -3.02 3.80 12.47
C ASN A 9 -3.45 5.13 13.12
N LEU A 10 -4.72 5.30 13.46
CA LEU A 10 -5.21 6.49 14.16
C LEU A 10 -4.58 6.62 15.56
N VAL A 11 -4.53 5.54 16.33
CA VAL A 11 -3.89 5.52 17.65
C VAL A 11 -2.40 5.88 17.55
N ILE A 12 -1.70 5.35 16.55
CA ILE A 12 -0.30 5.70 16.29
C ILE A 12 -0.18 7.19 15.98
N ILE A 13 -0.99 7.73 15.07
CA ILE A 13 -0.94 9.15 14.71
C ILE A 13 -1.18 10.03 15.94
N LEU A 14 -2.23 9.76 16.72
CA LEU A 14 -2.57 10.55 17.90
C LEU A 14 -1.47 10.46 18.97
N GLY A 15 -0.91 9.28 19.21
CA GLY A 15 0.22 9.10 20.12
C GLY A 15 1.46 9.85 19.66
N MET A 16 1.81 9.70 18.37
CA MET A 16 2.97 10.36 17.79
C MET A 16 2.82 11.88 17.72
N MET A 17 1.62 12.42 17.52
CA MET A 17 1.38 13.86 17.60
C MET A 17 1.72 14.43 18.98
N GLN A 18 1.43 13.69 20.06
CA GLN A 18 1.79 14.12 21.41
C GLN A 18 3.30 14.03 21.66
N VAL A 19 3.96 13.01 21.11
CA VAL A 19 5.42 12.88 21.16
C VAL A 19 6.08 14.01 20.38
N SER A 20 5.65 14.28 19.14
CA SER A 20 6.21 15.34 18.30
C SER A 20 6.14 16.71 18.97
N LYS A 21 5.08 17.03 19.72
CA LYS A 21 4.98 18.29 20.46
C LYS A 21 6.03 18.46 21.57
N ARG A 22 6.63 17.36 22.04
CA ARG A 22 7.66 17.36 23.09
C ARG A 22 9.08 17.21 22.54
N VAL A 23 9.24 16.97 21.24
CA VAL A 23 10.55 16.85 20.60
C VAL A 23 11.05 18.25 20.24
N PRO A 24 12.24 18.67 20.71
CA PRO A 24 12.80 19.96 20.37
C PRO A 24 13.43 19.91 18.97
N PHE A 25 12.61 20.10 17.93
CA PHE A 25 13.06 20.09 16.54
C PHE A 25 13.97 21.27 16.17
N ASP A 26 14.04 22.29 17.02
CA ASP A 26 14.93 23.44 16.85
C ASP A 26 16.38 23.12 17.24
N ASP A 27 16.61 22.06 18.02
CA ASP A 27 17.96 21.57 18.32
C ASP A 27 18.53 20.86 17.07
N PRO A 28 19.64 21.36 16.48
CA PRO A 28 20.25 20.76 15.31
C PRO A 28 20.64 19.29 15.49
N PHE A 29 21.02 18.88 16.70
CA PHE A 29 21.36 17.50 17.00
C PHE A 29 20.12 16.61 16.91
N VAL A 30 19.04 16.99 17.59
CA VAL A 30 17.77 16.25 17.60
C VAL A 30 17.19 16.16 16.19
N LEU A 31 17.21 17.26 15.45
CA LEU A 31 16.73 17.28 14.07
C LEU A 31 17.52 16.33 13.16
N ASN A 32 18.85 16.28 13.31
CA ASN A 32 19.69 15.34 12.55
C ASN A 32 19.44 13.88 12.94
N VAL A 33 19.18 13.59 14.22
CA VAL A 33 18.78 12.25 14.67
C VAL A 33 17.45 11.83 14.01
N VAL A 34 16.44 12.71 14.00
CA VAL A 34 15.14 12.40 13.37
C VAL A 34 15.29 12.18 11.86
N ARG A 35 16.12 13.00 11.18
CA ARG A 35 16.46 12.79 9.76
C ARG A 35 17.13 11.43 9.54
N ALA A 36 18.09 11.06 10.38
CA ALA A 36 18.77 9.77 10.30
C ALA A 36 17.80 8.60 10.49
N VAL A 37 16.88 8.68 11.46
CA VAL A 37 15.83 7.68 11.68
C VAL A 37 14.91 7.55 10.47
N TYR A 38 14.49 8.67 9.87
CA TYR A 38 13.70 8.67 8.64
C TYR A 38 14.44 8.04 7.46
N LEU A 39 15.72 8.37 7.26
CA LEU A 39 16.50 7.76 6.20
C LEU A 39 16.68 6.25 6.44
N ALA A 40 16.99 5.85 7.67
CA ALA A 40 17.10 4.45 8.05
C ALA A 40 15.81 3.67 7.79
N SER A 41 14.64 4.22 8.15
CA SER A 41 13.35 3.57 7.88
C SER A 41 13.10 3.39 6.38
N ASN A 42 13.44 4.38 5.55
CA ASN A 42 13.30 4.28 4.10
C ASN A 42 14.23 3.23 3.49
N VAL A 43 15.47 3.14 3.98
CA VAL A 43 16.42 2.08 3.57
C VAL A 43 15.88 0.70 3.93
N ILE A 44 15.32 0.53 5.12
CA ILE A 44 14.71 -0.75 5.54
C ILE A 44 13.53 -1.12 4.62
N ILE A 45 12.64 -0.17 4.32
CA ILE A 45 11.50 -0.38 3.41
C ILE A 45 12.00 -0.79 2.02
N ALA A 46 12.97 -0.07 1.47
CA ALA A 46 13.54 -0.36 0.16
C ALA A 46 14.19 -1.75 0.12
N ALA A 47 14.97 -2.11 1.15
CA ALA A 47 15.59 -3.42 1.27
C ALA A 47 14.54 -4.54 1.36
N LEU A 48 13.47 -4.33 2.13
CA LEU A 48 12.38 -5.29 2.29
C LEU A 48 11.65 -5.53 0.96
N TYR A 49 11.32 -4.47 0.24
CA TYR A 49 10.64 -4.59 -1.06
C TYR A 49 11.56 -5.19 -2.12
N PHE A 50 12.85 -4.84 -2.12
CA PHE A 50 13.82 -5.40 -3.06
C PHE A 50 14.01 -6.90 -2.82
N TYR A 51 14.14 -7.31 -1.57
CA TYR A 51 14.24 -8.72 -1.22
C TYR A 51 12.97 -9.50 -1.57
N THR A 52 11.80 -8.89 -1.38
CA THR A 52 10.50 -9.46 -1.81
C THR A 52 10.45 -9.66 -3.32
N GLN A 53 10.88 -8.66 -4.09
CA GLN A 53 10.99 -8.73 -5.55
C GLN A 53 11.91 -9.88 -6.01
N LEU A 54 13.05 -10.07 -5.33
CA LEU A 54 13.96 -11.20 -5.62
C LEU A 54 13.29 -12.55 -5.34
N LYS A 55 12.53 -12.68 -4.25
CA LYS A 55 11.78 -13.91 -3.92
C LYS A 55 10.71 -14.23 -4.95
N ILE A 56 9.94 -13.23 -5.39
CA ILE A 56 8.93 -13.37 -6.45
C ILE A 56 9.59 -13.88 -7.74
N ASN A 57 10.68 -13.24 -8.16
CA ASN A 57 11.40 -13.62 -9.37
C ASN A 57 12.05 -14.99 -9.28
N LYS A 58 12.56 -15.38 -8.11
CA LYS A 58 13.10 -16.72 -7.89
C LYS A 58 12.03 -17.80 -7.94
N LYS A 59 10.83 -17.52 -7.40
CA LYS A 59 9.70 -18.47 -7.41
C LYS A 59 9.12 -18.67 -8.81
N LYS A 60 9.04 -17.58 -9.61
CA LYS A 60 8.54 -17.58 -11.01
C LYS A 60 7.26 -18.41 -11.19
N ASP A 61 6.26 -18.09 -10.38
CA ASP A 61 4.97 -18.79 -10.38
C ASP A 61 4.12 -18.39 -11.59
N LEU A 62 4.07 -19.25 -12.62
CA LEU A 62 3.36 -18.98 -13.88
C LEU A 62 1.90 -19.45 -13.88
N THR A 63 1.34 -19.75 -12.70
CA THR A 63 -0.08 -20.14 -12.61
C THR A 63 -0.98 -18.99 -13.06
N THR A 64 -1.96 -19.32 -13.89
CA THR A 64 -2.87 -18.34 -14.47
C THR A 64 -3.79 -17.75 -13.41
N LEU A 65 -3.85 -16.42 -13.36
CA LEU A 65 -4.75 -15.64 -12.52
C LEU A 65 -5.71 -14.87 -13.43
N LYS A 66 -7.01 -15.02 -13.20
CA LYS A 66 -8.06 -14.25 -13.87
C LYS A 66 -8.81 -13.42 -12.84
N TYR A 67 -8.94 -12.13 -13.08
CA TYR A 67 -9.72 -11.24 -12.23
C TYR A 67 -10.27 -10.06 -13.04
N VAL A 68 -11.24 -9.36 -12.47
CA VAL A 68 -11.80 -8.13 -13.04
C VAL A 68 -11.20 -6.96 -12.30
N GLU A 69 -10.51 -6.07 -13.03
CA GLU A 69 -10.09 -4.80 -12.48
C GLU A 69 -11.29 -3.85 -12.41
N PRO A 70 -11.60 -3.28 -11.23
CA PRO A 70 -12.65 -2.28 -11.14
C PRO A 70 -12.26 -1.06 -11.99
N ALA A 71 -13.25 -0.47 -12.63
CA ALA A 71 -13.05 0.70 -13.45
C ALA A 71 -12.44 1.84 -12.63
N PRO A 72 -11.62 2.72 -13.23
CA PRO A 72 -11.09 3.89 -12.56
C PRO A 72 -12.23 4.71 -11.94
N MET A 73 -12.02 5.18 -10.70
CA MET A 73 -13.01 5.99 -9.97
C MET A 73 -13.43 7.20 -10.82
N GLY A 74 -14.73 7.28 -11.15
CA GLY A 74 -15.29 8.34 -12.00
C GLY A 74 -15.45 7.99 -13.47
N SER A 75 -15.10 6.77 -13.91
CA SER A 75 -15.40 6.29 -15.26
C SER A 75 -16.70 5.47 -15.31
N SER A 76 -17.39 5.51 -16.45
CA SER A 76 -18.54 4.65 -16.77
C SER A 76 -18.14 3.35 -17.47
N GLU A 77 -16.83 3.04 -17.54
CA GLU A 77 -16.35 1.82 -18.20
C GLU A 77 -16.65 0.59 -17.34
N GLU A 78 -16.97 -0.54 -17.99
CA GLU A 78 -17.10 -1.81 -17.30
C GLU A 78 -15.72 -2.32 -16.85
N GLY A 79 -15.70 -3.11 -15.77
CA GLY A 79 -14.47 -3.66 -15.22
C GLY A 79 -13.72 -4.50 -16.26
N LYS A 80 -12.40 -4.30 -16.36
CA LYS A 80 -11.57 -4.98 -17.35
C LYS A 80 -11.23 -6.39 -16.90
N LEU A 81 -11.58 -7.40 -17.69
CA LEU A 81 -11.11 -8.76 -17.46
C LEU A 81 -9.59 -8.82 -17.70
N VAL A 82 -8.83 -9.11 -16.66
CA VAL A 82 -7.39 -9.31 -16.71
C VAL A 82 -7.09 -10.79 -16.56
N THR A 83 -6.42 -11.35 -17.57
CA THR A 83 -5.77 -12.67 -17.49
C THR A 83 -4.28 -12.45 -17.40
N THR A 84 -3.68 -12.88 -16.29
CA THR A 84 -2.24 -12.72 -16.01
C THR A 84 -1.69 -13.99 -15.35
N THR A 85 -0.44 -13.95 -14.90
CA THR A 85 0.15 -14.99 -14.04
C THR A 85 0.34 -14.47 -12.62
N ILE A 86 0.45 -15.37 -11.64
CA ILE A 86 0.80 -14.98 -10.27
C ILE A 86 2.11 -14.19 -10.23
N HIS A 87 3.13 -14.60 -10.98
CA HIS A 87 4.41 -13.91 -11.06
C HIS A 87 4.27 -12.48 -11.58
N ALA A 88 3.53 -12.27 -12.67
CA ALA A 88 3.32 -10.94 -13.24
C ALA A 88 2.50 -10.05 -12.28
N TYR A 89 1.44 -10.59 -11.68
CA TYR A 89 0.63 -9.87 -10.68
C TYR A 89 1.46 -9.45 -9.46
N ASP A 90 2.23 -10.36 -8.88
CA ASP A 90 3.05 -10.07 -7.70
C ASP A 90 4.13 -9.01 -7.99
N ASN A 91 4.75 -9.07 -9.17
CA ASN A 91 5.70 -8.05 -9.62
C ASN A 91 5.06 -6.67 -9.76
N GLU A 92 3.83 -6.62 -10.26
CA GLU A 92 3.10 -5.36 -10.38
C GLU A 92 2.74 -4.78 -8.99
N GLN A 93 2.30 -5.63 -8.06
CA GLN A 93 1.97 -5.21 -6.69
C GLN A 93 3.19 -4.62 -5.98
N ILE A 94 4.34 -5.28 -6.03
CA ILE A 94 5.55 -4.78 -5.37
C ILE A 94 6.12 -3.53 -6.08
N ARG A 95 6.03 -3.45 -7.42
CA ARG A 95 6.41 -2.25 -8.18
C ARG A 95 5.52 -1.05 -7.84
N THR A 96 4.23 -1.29 -7.63
CA THR A 96 3.28 -0.26 -7.16
C THR A 96 3.66 0.23 -5.77
N ALA A 97 4.01 -0.68 -4.85
CA ALA A 97 4.49 -0.32 -3.52
C ALA A 97 5.79 0.51 -3.57
N PHE A 98 6.75 0.14 -4.42
CA PHE A 98 7.96 0.91 -4.66
C PHE A 98 7.68 2.33 -5.17
N ARG A 99 6.81 2.46 -6.18
CA ARG A 99 6.43 3.77 -6.74
C ARG A 99 5.74 4.64 -5.68
N GLY A 100 4.85 4.06 -4.89
CA GLY A 100 4.20 4.74 -3.77
C GLY A 100 5.21 5.27 -2.74
N GLN A 101 6.19 4.44 -2.38
CA GLN A 101 7.26 4.85 -1.46
C GLN A 101 8.11 6.00 -2.04
N ALA A 102 8.52 5.89 -3.31
CA ALA A 102 9.32 6.92 -3.97
C ALA A 102 8.58 8.26 -4.05
N MET A 103 7.29 8.23 -4.37
CA MET A 103 6.44 9.42 -4.39
C MET A 103 6.30 10.04 -3.00
N GLY A 104 6.10 9.22 -1.96
CA GLY A 104 6.06 9.67 -0.56
C GLY A 104 7.37 10.31 -0.12
N MET A 105 8.51 9.73 -0.50
CA MET A 105 9.83 10.30 -0.24
C MET A 105 10.05 11.63 -0.95
N ALA A 106 9.64 11.74 -2.22
CA ALA A 106 9.75 12.99 -2.98
C ALA A 106 8.91 14.10 -2.34
N MET A 107 7.67 13.80 -1.95
CA MET A 107 6.81 14.75 -1.25
C MET A 107 7.39 15.16 0.11
N MET A 108 7.93 14.21 0.87
CA MET A 108 8.59 14.49 2.14
C MET A 108 9.87 15.30 1.98
N ALA A 109 10.68 15.03 0.96
CA ALA A 109 11.87 15.81 0.65
C ALA A 109 11.50 17.25 0.31
N PHE A 110 10.45 17.47 -0.48
CA PHE A 110 9.93 18.81 -0.76
C PHE A 110 9.47 19.51 0.53
N MET A 111 8.58 18.91 1.31
CA MET A 111 8.07 19.55 2.54
C MET A 111 9.16 19.83 3.56
N HIS A 112 10.11 18.91 3.75
CA HIS A 112 11.16 19.06 4.76
C HIS A 112 12.29 19.99 4.32
N LEU A 113 12.76 19.91 3.07
CA LEU A 113 13.89 20.71 2.59
C LEU A 113 13.46 22.10 2.10
N TYR A 114 12.30 22.20 1.43
CA TYR A 114 11.82 23.48 0.90
C TYR A 114 10.94 24.23 1.91
N MET A 115 9.97 23.55 2.53
CA MET A 115 9.03 24.19 3.46
C MET A 115 9.50 24.16 4.92
N ASN A 116 10.66 23.55 5.21
CA ASN A 116 11.18 23.34 6.57
C ASN A 116 10.17 22.64 7.50
N TYR A 117 9.28 21.81 6.94
CA TYR A 117 8.24 21.16 7.71
C TYR A 117 8.75 19.84 8.33
N THR A 118 9.17 19.91 9.59
CA THR A 118 9.87 18.83 10.31
C THR A 118 8.96 17.88 11.05
N ASN A 119 7.80 18.34 11.53
CA ASN A 119 6.86 17.54 12.32
C ASN A 119 6.46 16.19 11.69
N PRO A 120 6.23 16.08 10.36
CA PRO A 120 5.83 14.82 9.76
C PRO A 120 6.96 13.79 9.66
N LEU A 121 8.24 14.18 9.77
CA LEU A 121 9.37 13.25 9.61
C LEU A 121 9.30 12.07 10.59
N LEU A 122 8.95 12.35 11.84
CA LEU A 122 8.87 11.35 12.91
C LEU A 122 7.71 10.36 12.69
N ILE A 123 6.58 10.85 12.19
CA ILE A 123 5.42 9.99 11.87
C ILE A 123 5.72 9.15 10.62
N GLN A 124 6.34 9.77 9.62
CA GLN A 124 6.70 9.17 8.34
C GLN A 124 7.88 8.21 8.43
N SER A 125 8.62 8.19 9.54
CA SER A 125 9.60 7.13 9.80
C SER A 125 8.99 5.84 10.35
N ILE A 126 7.76 5.89 10.89
CA ILE A 126 7.13 4.75 11.58
C ILE A 126 6.00 4.15 10.75
N ILE A 127 5.05 4.96 10.28
CA ILE A 127 3.85 4.44 9.61
C ILE A 127 4.20 3.72 8.30
N PRO A 128 4.98 4.29 7.36
CA PRO A 128 5.37 3.59 6.15
C PRO A 128 6.17 2.31 6.43
N LEU A 129 6.98 2.31 7.49
CA LEU A 129 7.74 1.13 7.91
C LEU A 129 6.80 0.01 8.38
N LYS A 130 5.83 0.33 9.24
CA LYS A 130 4.78 -0.61 9.64
C LYS A 130 4.01 -1.13 8.43
N SER A 131 3.58 -0.24 7.53
CA SER A 131 2.85 -0.63 6.32
C SER A 131 3.67 -1.52 5.39
N ALA A 132 4.99 -1.33 5.33
CA ALA A 132 5.87 -2.20 4.55
C ALA A 132 5.91 -3.63 5.12
N PHE A 133 5.96 -3.80 6.44
CA PHE A 133 5.86 -5.11 7.08
C PHE A 133 4.46 -5.73 6.97
N GLU A 134 3.41 -4.90 6.94
CA GLU A 134 2.03 -5.35 6.77
C GLU A 134 1.64 -5.61 5.31
N ASN A 135 2.52 -5.29 4.36
CA ASN A 135 2.29 -5.45 2.94
C ASN A 135 2.04 -6.93 2.57
N ASN A 136 1.01 -7.19 1.76
CA ASN A 136 0.60 -8.54 1.40
C ASN A 136 1.72 -9.32 0.68
N MET A 137 2.51 -8.67 -0.17
CA MET A 137 3.65 -9.30 -0.84
C MET A 137 4.73 -9.72 0.16
N VAL A 138 5.03 -8.86 1.14
CA VAL A 138 6.00 -9.16 2.20
C VAL A 138 5.49 -10.33 3.05
N LYS A 139 4.23 -10.32 3.45
CA LYS A 139 3.63 -11.41 4.22
C LYS A 139 3.73 -12.76 3.51
N ILE A 140 3.44 -12.81 2.21
CA ILE A 140 3.45 -14.05 1.45
C ILE A 140 4.89 -14.53 1.18
N HIS A 141 5.77 -13.65 0.72
CA HIS A 141 7.10 -14.06 0.20
C HIS A 141 8.23 -13.99 1.22
N ILE A 142 8.12 -13.14 2.23
CA ILE A 142 9.12 -13.01 3.30
C ILE A 142 8.68 -13.81 4.54
N PHE A 143 7.43 -13.62 4.98
CA PHE A 143 6.92 -14.32 6.17
C PHE A 143 6.28 -15.67 5.87
N GLY A 144 6.20 -16.08 4.60
CA GLY A 144 5.71 -17.39 4.19
C GLY A 144 4.22 -17.62 4.49
N GLN A 145 3.44 -16.55 4.69
CA GLN A 145 2.01 -16.69 4.96
C GLN A 145 1.28 -17.27 3.74
N PRO A 146 0.34 -18.20 3.94
CA PRO A 146 -0.39 -18.80 2.83
C PRO A 146 -1.24 -17.75 2.11
N ALA A 147 -1.26 -17.82 0.78
CA ALA A 147 -2.06 -16.93 -0.07
C ALA A 147 -3.55 -17.31 -0.08
N SER A 148 -4.15 -17.31 1.11
CA SER A 148 -5.54 -17.69 1.38
C SER A 148 -6.22 -16.63 2.24
N GLY A 149 -7.56 -16.64 2.29
CA GLY A 149 -8.32 -15.63 3.04
C GLY A 149 -8.02 -14.23 2.50
N ASP A 150 -7.59 -13.32 3.39
CA ASP A 150 -7.27 -11.93 3.05
C ASP A 150 -6.01 -11.76 2.16
N LEU A 151 -5.16 -12.80 2.12
CA LEU A 151 -3.97 -12.85 1.26
C LEU A 151 -4.22 -13.62 -0.05
N LYS A 152 -5.48 -13.93 -0.36
CA LYS A 152 -5.83 -14.51 -1.66
C LYS A 152 -5.71 -13.45 -2.74
N ARG A 153 -5.07 -13.81 -3.87
CA ARG A 153 -4.99 -12.96 -5.06
C ARG A 153 -6.30 -13.02 -5.85
N PRO A 154 -6.72 -11.93 -6.52
CA PRO A 154 -6.18 -10.58 -6.39
C PRO A 154 -6.48 -10.01 -4.99
N PHE A 155 -5.57 -9.19 -4.47
CA PHE A 155 -5.80 -8.53 -3.19
C PHE A 155 -6.92 -7.51 -3.31
N LYS A 156 -7.71 -7.41 -2.24
CA LYS A 156 -8.59 -6.26 -2.06
C LYS A 156 -7.72 -5.01 -2.04
N GLN A 157 -8.05 -4.02 -2.88
CA GLN A 157 -7.39 -2.72 -2.81
C GLN A 157 -7.58 -2.17 -1.40
N ALA A 158 -6.49 -2.05 -0.66
CA ALA A 158 -6.51 -1.29 0.57
C ALA A 158 -6.88 0.14 0.21
N ALA A 159 -7.83 0.74 0.94
CA ALA A 159 -8.11 2.17 0.82
C ALA A 159 -6.77 2.91 0.89
N GLY A 160 -6.38 3.57 -0.20
CA GLY A 160 -5.03 4.10 -0.34
C GLY A 160 -4.69 5.05 0.81
N PHE A 161 -3.40 5.17 1.12
CA PHE A 161 -2.89 6.11 2.14
C PHE A 161 -3.41 7.55 1.92
N MET A 162 -3.65 7.94 0.66
CA MET A 162 -4.28 9.22 0.31
C MET A 162 -5.74 9.35 0.79
N SER A 163 -6.50 8.25 0.80
CA SER A 163 -7.86 8.16 1.35
C SER A 163 -7.86 8.19 2.88
N ALA A 164 -6.85 7.60 3.51
CA ALA A 164 -6.68 7.62 4.97
C ALA A 164 -6.30 9.02 5.48
N MET A 165 -5.58 9.80 4.68
CA MET A 165 -5.25 11.20 4.97
C MET A 165 -6.42 12.17 4.67
N GLN A 166 -7.41 11.75 3.87
CA GLN A 166 -8.65 12.50 3.58
C GLN A 166 -9.89 12.02 4.37
N GLY A 167 -9.78 10.98 5.23
CA GLY A 167 -10.85 10.61 6.15
C GLY A 167 -12.12 9.98 5.54
N GLY A 168 -12.03 9.22 4.44
CA GLY A 168 -13.19 8.55 3.81
C GLY A 168 -13.14 7.01 3.83
N PRO A 169 -14.24 6.29 4.12
CA PRO A 169 -14.28 4.82 4.11
C PRO A 169 -14.43 4.26 2.68
N ALA A 170 -13.70 3.18 2.37
CA ALA A 170 -13.83 2.45 1.10
C ALA A 170 -14.74 1.21 1.26
N GLN A 171 -15.70 1.05 0.35
CA GLN A 171 -16.55 -0.13 0.20
C GLN A 171 -16.19 -0.90 -1.06
N SER A 172 -16.18 -2.24 -1.00
CA SER A 172 -16.81 -3.10 -2.02
C SER A 172 -16.74 -4.56 -1.59
N ASP A 173 -17.85 -5.29 -1.69
CA ASP A 173 -17.84 -6.75 -1.63
C ASP A 173 -19.02 -7.39 -2.40
N LYS A 174 -18.67 -8.45 -3.12
CA LYS A 174 -19.49 -9.52 -3.76
C LYS A 174 -20.60 -9.15 -4.75
N LYS A 175 -21.46 -8.17 -4.50
CA LYS A 175 -22.59 -7.85 -5.41
C LYS A 175 -22.12 -7.34 -6.78
N ALA A 176 -20.98 -6.67 -6.83
CA ALA A 176 -20.40 -6.17 -8.08
C ALA A 176 -19.88 -7.30 -8.99
N VAL A 177 -19.49 -8.45 -8.40
CA VAL A 177 -18.91 -9.58 -9.14
C VAL A 177 -20.00 -10.40 -9.86
N GLU A 178 -21.11 -10.71 -9.17
CA GLU A 178 -22.24 -11.43 -9.80
C GLU A 178 -22.96 -10.61 -10.87
N ALA A 179 -23.00 -9.28 -10.72
CA ALA A 179 -23.61 -8.39 -11.71
C ALA A 179 -22.83 -8.38 -13.04
N ALA A 180 -21.50 -8.37 -12.98
CA ALA A 180 -20.63 -8.41 -14.16
C ALA A 180 -20.70 -9.75 -14.91
N GLU A 181 -20.83 -10.89 -14.19
CA GLU A 181 -20.98 -12.20 -14.84
C GLU A 181 -22.34 -12.39 -15.53
N ARG A 182 -23.39 -11.71 -15.05
CA ARG A 182 -24.74 -11.77 -15.65
C ARG A 182 -24.87 -10.91 -16.90
N ALA A 183 -24.19 -9.76 -16.95
CA ALA A 183 -24.15 -8.88 -18.11
C ALA A 183 -23.42 -9.51 -19.31
N GLY A 184 -22.34 -10.27 -19.06
CA GLY A 184 -21.55 -10.92 -20.12
C GLY A 184 -22.24 -12.10 -20.84
N ARG A 185 -23.40 -12.56 -20.38
CA ARG A 185 -24.16 -13.67 -21.02
C ARG A 185 -25.32 -13.22 -21.91
N GLY A 186 -25.62 -11.92 -21.96
CA GLY A 186 -26.80 -11.36 -22.66
C GLY A 186 -26.58 -10.89 -24.10
N GLY A 187 -25.42 -11.16 -24.70
CA GLY A 187 -25.12 -10.73 -26.08
C GLY A 187 -25.65 -11.69 -27.14
N ALA A 188 -26.98 -11.79 -27.31
CA ALA A 188 -27.59 -12.34 -28.51
C ALA A 188 -28.26 -11.21 -29.29
N LYS A 189 -27.66 -10.88 -30.45
CA LYS A 189 -28.25 -10.38 -31.71
C LYS A 189 -29.48 -9.44 -31.61
N GLU A 190 -29.36 -8.22 -32.14
CA GLU A 190 -29.81 -7.87 -33.50
C GLU A 190 -29.61 -6.37 -33.81
N GLU A 191 -29.22 -6.14 -35.07
CA GLU A 191 -29.18 -4.93 -35.93
C GLU A 191 -28.69 -3.58 -35.38
#